data_AF-A0A924GQ05-F1
#
_entry.id   AF-A0A924GQ05-F1
#
_cell.length_a   1.000
_cell.length_b   1.000
_cell.length_c   1.000
_cell.angle_alpha   90.00
_cell.angle_beta   90.00
_cell.angle_gamma   90.00
#
_symmetry.space_group_name_H-M   'P 1'
#
loop_
_entity.id
_entity.type
_entity.pdbx_description
1 polymer ?
#
loop_
_entity_poly.entity_id
_entity_poly.type
_entity_poly.pdbx_seq_one_letter_code
_entity_poly.pdbx_strand_id
1 'polypeptide(L)' 'MPARVITFPMRPTAALADYDFLRATYDVLLRALVPNQAAKDAAFEALDAAHGRLRAAHLMARKPDFMN' A
#
# COMPACT_ATOMS: atom_id res chain seq x y z
N MET A 1 3.98 21.56 -21.45
CA MET A 1 2.99 20.47 -21.55
C MET A 1 3.00 19.72 -20.22
N PRO A 2 1.94 19.78 -19.38
CA PRO A 2 1.96 19.00 -18.14
C PRO A 2 1.89 17.51 -18.47
N ALA A 3 2.81 16.73 -17.91
CA ALA A 3 2.79 15.28 -18.00
C ALA A 3 1.47 14.77 -17.42
N ARG A 4 0.63 14.19 -18.27
CA ARG A 4 -0.61 13.54 -17.86
C ARG A 4 -0.21 12.32 -17.04
N VAL A 5 -0.17 12.45 -15.72
CA VAL A 5 0.03 11.31 -14.81
C VAL A 5 -1.20 10.43 -15.00
N ILE A 6 -1.07 9.40 -15.83
CA ILE A 6 -2.08 8.36 -15.97
C ILE A 6 -2.04 7.59 -14.66
N THR A 7 -2.82 8.04 -13.68
CA THR A 7 -3.14 7.26 -12.49
C THR A 7 -4.00 6.10 -12.96
N PHE A 8 -3.37 5.03 -13.43
CA PHE A 8 -4.07 3.77 -13.58
C PHE A 8 -4.65 3.39 -12.22
N PRO A 9 -5.95 3.09 -12.12
CA PRO A 9 -6.51 2.59 -10.88
C PRO A 9 -5.73 1.32 -10.52
N MET A 10 -4.98 1.37 -9.42
CA MET A 10 -4.23 0.22 -8.94
C MET A 10 -5.24 -0.90 -8.71
N ARG A 11 -5.04 -2.03 -9.39
CA ARG A 11 -5.94 -3.19 -9.24
C ARG A 11 -5.92 -3.63 -7.77
N PRO A 12 -7.07 -4.00 -7.18
CA PRO A 12 -7.13 -4.42 -5.77
C PRO A 12 -6.12 -5.52 -5.42
N THR A 13 -5.85 -6.43 -6.36
CA THR A 13 -4.86 -7.50 -6.20
C THR A 13 -3.42 -7.00 -6.11
N ALA A 14 -3.05 -5.97 -6.87
CA ALA A 14 -1.73 -5.35 -6.79
C ALA A 14 -1.56 -4.54 -5.50
N ALA A 15 -2.61 -3.84 -5.07
CA ALA A 15 -2.62 -3.11 -3.80
C ALA A 15 -2.50 -4.05 -2.58
N LEU A 16 -3.13 -5.22 -2.66
CA LEU A 16 -3.04 -6.26 -1.61
C LEU A 16 -1.63 -6.84 -1.54
N ALA A 17 -1.02 -7.19 -2.68
CA ALA A 17 0.34 -7.71 -2.73
C ALA A 17 1.38 -6.73 -2.16
N ASP A 18 1.24 -5.43 -2.46
CA ASP A 18 2.09 -4.37 -1.92
C ASP A 18 1.97 -4.25 -0.39
N TYR A 19 0.73 -4.32 0.12
CA TYR A 19 0.47 -4.33 1.57
C TYR A 19 1.09 -5.57 2.25
N ASP A 20 0.93 -6.76 1.68
CA ASP A 20 1.48 -8.00 2.23
C ASP A 20 3.03 -8.00 2.26
N PHE A 21 3.66 -7.44 1.22
CA PHE A 21 5.11 -7.27 1.17
C PHE A 21 5.62 -6.33 2.27
N LEU A 22 4.97 -5.19 2.46
CA LEU A 22 5.34 -4.23 3.50
C LEU A 22 5.09 -4.77 4.90
N ARG A 23 4.00 -5.53 5.09
CA ARG A 23 3.73 -6.23 6.35
C ARG A 23 4.83 -7.24 6.68
N ALA A 24 5.23 -8.06 5.72
CA ALA A 24 6.32 -9.02 5.91
C ALA A 24 7.65 -8.31 6.25
N THR A 25 7.91 -7.16 5.61
CA THR A 25 9.11 -6.35 5.88
C THR A 25 9.11 -5.81 7.32
N TYR A 26 7.98 -5.30 7.79
CA TYR A 26 7.83 -4.83 9.16
C TYR A 26 8.01 -5.98 10.17
N ASP A 27 7.43 -7.15 9.91
CA ASP A 27 7.59 -8.35 10.75
C ASP A 27 9.07 -8.79 10.87
N VAL A 28 9.83 -8.70 9.77
CA VAL A 28 11.28 -8.98 9.80
C VAL A 28 12.02 -7.96 10.67
N LEU A 29 11.70 -6.68 10.54
CA LEU A 29 12.33 -5.62 11.33
C LEU A 29 12.01 -5.74 12.83
N LEU A 30 10.81 -6.21 13.18
CA LEU A 30 10.44 -6.48 14.57
C LEU A 30 11.24 -7.64 15.18
N ARG A 31 11.58 -8.65 14.37
CA ARG A 31 12.35 -9.83 14.78
C ARG A 31 13.86 -9.67 14.61
N ALA A 32 14.32 -8.55 14.06
CA ALA A 32 15.74 -8.32 13.82
C ALA A 32 16.53 -8.30 15.14
N LEU A 33 17.67 -9.00 15.15
CA LEU A 33 18.58 -9.09 16.30
C LEU A 33 19.10 -7.72 16.76
N VAL A 34 19.30 -6.81 15.81
CA VAL A 34 19.71 -5.43 16.07
C VAL A 34 18.49 -4.52 15.89
N PRO A 35 18.01 -3.86 16.95
CA PRO A 35 16.88 -2.95 16.84
C PRO A 35 17.28 -1.71 16.05
N ASN A 36 16.58 -1.46 14.93
CA ASN A 36 16.70 -0.23 14.16
C ASN A 36 15.35 0.49 14.17
N GLN A 37 15.20 1.47 15.06
CA GLN A 37 13.94 2.17 15.25
C GLN A 37 13.53 2.99 14.02
N ALA A 38 14.48 3.69 13.39
CA ALA A 38 14.21 4.47 12.18
C ALA A 38 13.68 3.60 11.03
N ALA A 39 14.23 2.40 10.86
CA ALA A 39 13.74 1.45 9.84
C ALA A 39 12.33 0.94 10.18
N LYS A 40 12.02 0.69 11.45
CA LYS A 40 10.68 0.29 11.90
C LYS A 40 9.65 1.38 11.66
N ASP A 41 9.99 2.62 12.01
CA ASP A 41 9.09 3.77 11.84
C ASP A 41 8.82 4.00 10.33
N ALA A 42 9.85 3.97 9.50
CA ALA A 42 9.70 4.10 8.04
C ALA A 42 8.88 2.95 7.43
N ALA A 43 9.09 1.71 7.88
CA ALA A 43 8.29 0.56 7.43
C ALA A 43 6.82 0.67 7.88
N PHE A 44 6.57 1.21 9.07
CA PHE A 44 5.23 1.44 9.57
C PHE A 44 4.48 2.52 8.77
N GLU A 45 5.13 3.66 8.48
CA GLU A 45 4.56 4.69 7.61
C GLU A 45 4.25 4.16 6.20
N ALA A 46 5.16 3.37 5.63
CA ALA A 46 4.94 2.75 4.33
C ALA A 46 3.73 1.78 4.34
N LEU A 47 3.58 1.00 5.42
CA LEU A 47 2.46 0.08 5.59
C LEU A 47 1.12 0.81 5.71
N ASP A 48 1.06 1.93 6.43
CA ASP A 48 -0.14 2.77 6.52
C ASP A 48 -0.52 3.36 5.16
N ALA A 49 0.46 3.88 4.42
CA ALA A 49 0.23 4.38 3.06
C ALA A 49 -0.29 3.29 2.11
N ALA A 50 0.23 2.06 2.21
CA ALA A 50 -0.25 0.92 1.43
C ALA A 50 -1.65 0.48 1.84
N HIS A 51 -1.97 0.52 3.13
CA HIS A 51 -3.32 0.27 3.62
C HIS A 51 -4.33 1.28 3.05
N GLY A 52 -3.95 2.56 3.00
CA GLY A 52 -4.74 3.62 2.34
C GLY A 52 -5.01 3.32 0.86
N ARG A 53 -3.98 2.89 0.11
CA ARG A 53 -4.12 2.48 -1.30
C ARG A 53 -5.04 1.26 -1.46
N LEU A 54 -4.91 0.25 -0.61
CA LEU A 54 -5.75 -0.95 -0.62
C LEU A 54 -7.22 -0.59 -0.35
N ARG A 55 -7.48 0.25 0.66
CA ARG A 55 -8.82 0.74 0.98
C ARG A 55 -9.42 1.52 -0.21
N ALA A 56 -8.64 2.39 -0.83
CA ALA A 56 -9.09 3.13 -2.02
C ALA A 56 -9.41 2.19 -3.20
N ALA A 57 -8.54 1.22 -3.48
CA ALA A 57 -8.74 0.22 -4.53
C ALA A 57 -10.00 -0.64 -4.26
N HIS A 58 -10.22 -1.04 -3.01
CA HIS A 58 -11.42 -1.76 -2.60
C HIS A 58 -12.70 -0.93 -2.78
N LEU A 59 -12.67 0.35 -2.39
CA LEU A 59 -13.81 1.26 -2.58
C LEU A 59 -14.11 1.50 -4.07
N MET A 60 -13.09 1.62 -4.91
CA MET A 60 -13.25 1.71 -6.37
C MET A 60 -13.84 0.43 -6.96
N ALA A 61 -13.37 -0.74 -6.51
CA ALA A 61 -13.94 -2.03 -6.93
C ALA A 61 -15.39 -2.24 -6.47
N ARG A 62 -15.79 -1.62 -5.34
CA ARG A 62 -17.17 -1.66 -4.83
C ARG A 62 -18.13 -0.72 -5.57
N LYS A 63 -17.63 0.26 -6.34
CA LYS A 63 -18.45 1.16 -7.17
C LYS A 63 -18.27 0.87 -8.68
N PRO A 64 -18.69 -0.30 -9.19
CA PRO A 64 -18.71 -0.51 -10.64
C PRO A 64 -19.85 0.25 -11.35
N ASP A 65 -20.91 0.67 -10.64
CA ASP A 65 -22.18 1.15 -11.25
C ASP A 65 -22.51 2.64 -11.04
N PHE A 66 -21.68 3.57 -11.55
CA PHE A 66 -22.13 4.95 -11.82
C PHE A 66 -21.88 5.39 -13.27
N MET A 67 -21.59 4.44 -14.16
CA MET A 67 -21.54 4.66 -15.60
C MET A 67 -22.40 3.59 -16.30
N ASN A 68 -23.72 3.73 -16.17
CA ASN A 68 -24.70 3.36 -17.18
C ASN A 68 -25.90 4.30 -17.04
#